data_AF-A0A251TSM5-F1
#
_entry.id   AF-A0A251TSM5-F1
#
_cell.length_a   1.000
_cell.length_b   1.000
_cell.length_c   1.000
_cell.angle_alpha   90.00
_cell.angle_beta   90.00
_cell.angle_gamma   90.00
#
_symmetry.space_group_name_H-M   'P 1'
#
loop_
_entity.id
_entity.type
_entity.pdbx_description
1 polymer ?
#
loop_
_entity_poly.entity_id
_entity_poly.type
_entity_poly.pdbx_seq_one_letter_code
_entity_poly.pdbx_strand_id
1 'polypeptide(L)'
;MVRVQGQKRRDTICIALADGTCEEPKIRMSKVVRLNLRVRLGDVVSLHQYGKCVHILPIDDTIEGVAGNLFDAYLKPYFLELYRSVGDYFLVRGGMRSVEFKVIETDPAEHRVVAPDTEIFCEGEPVRREDEDRLDKIGYDDVGGVRKQMAQNP
;
A
#
# COMPACT_ATOMS: atom_id res chain seq x y z
N MET A 1 -15.10 2.01 2.07
CA MET A 1 -14.70 0.61 2.42
C MET A 1 -13.60 0.70 3.48
N VAL A 2 -13.23 -0.39 4.15
CA VAL A 2 -12.16 -0.41 5.15
C VAL A 2 -11.30 -1.66 4.98
N ARG A 3 -9.97 -1.50 5.06
CA ARG A 3 -9.04 -2.62 5.22
C ARG A 3 -8.99 -2.96 6.71
N VAL A 4 -9.38 -4.18 7.05
CA VAL A 4 -9.31 -4.70 8.41
C VAL A 4 -8.07 -5.58 8.51
N GLN A 5 -7.15 -5.26 9.40
CA GLN A 5 -5.94 -6.04 9.63
C GLN A 5 -6.07 -6.85 10.93
N GLY A 6 -5.90 -8.16 10.80
CA GLY A 6 -5.93 -9.14 11.88
C GLY A 6 -4.55 -9.70 12.22
N GLN A 7 -4.52 -10.94 12.70
CA GLN A 7 -3.29 -11.59 13.15
C GLN A 7 -2.52 -12.24 11.99
N LYS A 8 -1.24 -12.54 12.21
CA LYS A 8 -0.38 -13.29 11.26
C LYS A 8 -0.37 -12.69 9.85
N ARG A 9 -0.36 -11.35 9.76
CA ARG A 9 -0.36 -10.59 8.50
C ARG A 9 -1.56 -10.95 7.59
N ARG A 10 -2.73 -11.20 8.20
CA ARG A 10 -3.97 -11.40 7.45
C ARG A 10 -4.81 -10.14 7.48
N ASP A 11 -5.32 -9.76 6.33
CA ASP A 11 -6.21 -8.62 6.14
C ASP A 11 -7.39 -8.99 5.24
N THR A 12 -8.41 -8.14 5.25
CA THR A 12 -9.57 -8.27 4.36
C THR A 12 -10.26 -6.93 4.19
N ILE A 13 -10.87 -6.71 3.02
CA ILE A 13 -11.62 -5.49 2.73
C ILE A 13 -13.08 -5.69 3.11
N CYS A 14 -13.63 -4.76 3.88
CA CYS A 14 -15.00 -4.76 4.35
C CYS A 14 -15.70 -3.43 4.03
N ILE A 15 -17.03 -3.44 4.05
CA ILE A 15 -17.83 -2.22 4.10
C ILE A 15 -18.20 -2.00 5.56
N ALA A 16 -17.81 -0.85 6.12
CA ALA A 16 -18.23 -0.45 7.46
C ALA A 16 -19.60 0.23 7.38
N LEU A 17 -20.52 -0.18 8.26
CA LEU A 17 -21.86 0.40 8.40
C LEU A 17 -22.02 0.92 9.83
N ALA A 18 -22.61 2.10 9.99
CA ALA A 18 -22.90 2.65 11.31
C ALA A 18 -23.95 1.78 12.02
N ASP A 19 -23.66 1.42 13.28
CA ASP A 19 -24.56 0.67 14.15
C ASP A 19 -24.62 1.35 15.52
N GLY A 20 -25.74 2.01 15.84
CA GLY A 20 -25.93 2.71 17.11
C GLY A 20 -26.01 1.79 18.33
N THR A 21 -26.03 0.46 18.15
CA THR A 21 -25.99 -0.55 19.22
C THR A 21 -24.57 -1.13 19.43
N CYS A 22 -23.59 -0.67 18.67
CA CYS A 22 -22.19 -1.04 18.83
C CYS A 22 -21.48 0.01 19.69
N GLU A 23 -20.75 -0.44 20.71
CA GLU A 23 -19.94 0.46 21.53
C GLU A 23 -18.76 1.00 20.71
N GLU A 24 -18.39 2.27 20.92
CA GLU A 24 -17.36 2.99 20.16
C GLU A 24 -16.02 2.23 19.98
N PRO A 25 -15.44 1.55 21.00
CA PRO A 25 -14.19 0.81 20.83
C PRO A 25 -14.36 -0.60 20.23
N LYS A 26 -15.55 -0.98 19.77
CA LYS A 26 -15.85 -2.33 19.27
C LYS A 26 -16.24 -2.32 17.79
N ILE A 27 -15.96 -3.44 17.12
CA ILE A 27 -16.42 -3.71 15.77
C ILE A 27 -17.17 -5.04 15.71
N ARG A 28 -18.32 -5.05 15.03
CA ARG A 28 -19.06 -6.28 14.70
C ARG A 28 -18.66 -6.76 13.31
N MET A 29 -18.39 -8.04 13.18
CA MET A 29 -18.07 -8.68 11.91
C MET A 29 -18.54 -10.14 11.89
N SER A 30 -18.76 -10.69 10.70
CA SER A 30 -19.24 -12.07 10.55
C SER A 30 -18.20 -13.10 11.00
N LYS A 31 -18.65 -14.34 11.27
CA LYS A 31 -17.74 -15.46 11.57
C LYS A 31 -16.72 -15.69 10.44
N VAL A 32 -17.15 -15.50 9.18
CA VAL A 32 -16.28 -15.66 8.00
C VAL A 32 -15.15 -14.63 8.01
N VAL A 33 -15.46 -13.35 8.28
CA VAL A 33 -14.45 -12.29 8.36
C VAL A 33 -13.43 -12.58 9.47
N ARG A 34 -13.88 -13.03 10.64
CA ARG A 34 -12.96 -13.43 11.74
C ARG A 34 -12.03 -14.57 11.34
N LEU A 35 -12.53 -15.58 10.61
CA LEU A 35 -11.71 -16.69 10.14
C LEU A 35 -10.64 -16.23 9.14
N ASN A 36 -10.99 -15.34 8.22
CA ASN A 36 -10.04 -14.76 7.26
C ASN A 36 -8.92 -13.99 7.99
N LEU A 37 -9.28 -13.20 9.00
CA LEU A 37 -8.37 -12.39 9.80
C LEU A 37 -7.62 -13.18 10.89
N ARG A 38 -7.99 -14.44 11.11
CA ARG A 38 -7.47 -15.31 12.19
C ARG A 38 -7.63 -14.71 13.59
N VAL A 39 -8.80 -14.12 13.86
CA VAL A 39 -9.13 -13.51 15.16
C VAL A 39 -10.33 -14.19 15.84
N ARG A 40 -10.45 -14.03 17.16
CA ARG A 40 -11.56 -14.47 18.01
C ARG A 40 -12.35 -13.27 18.55
N LEU A 41 -13.47 -13.54 19.23
CA LEU A 41 -14.20 -12.49 19.94
C LEU A 41 -13.33 -11.93 21.06
N GLY A 42 -13.22 -10.61 21.14
CA GLY A 42 -12.38 -9.91 22.11
C GLY A 42 -10.95 -9.60 21.63
N ASP A 43 -10.51 -10.18 20.51
CA ASP A 43 -9.23 -9.82 19.91
C ASP A 43 -9.29 -8.41 19.30
N VAL A 44 -8.16 -7.71 19.36
CA VAL A 44 -8.00 -6.38 18.74
C VAL A 44 -7.66 -6.53 17.26
N VAL A 45 -8.23 -5.65 16.43
CA VAL A 45 -7.95 -5.51 15.01
C VAL A 45 -7.61 -4.05 14.69
N SER A 46 -6.89 -3.81 13.60
CA SER A 46 -6.65 -2.45 13.09
C SER A 46 -7.58 -2.16 11.93
N LEU A 47 -8.12 -0.94 11.89
CA LEU A 47 -8.99 -0.47 10.81
C LEU A 47 -8.27 0.64 10.05
N HIS A 48 -8.21 0.49 8.74
CA HIS A 48 -7.71 1.51 7.82
C HIS A 48 -8.82 1.84 6.84
N GLN A 49 -8.97 3.13 6.53
CA GLN A 49 -9.89 3.53 5.46
C GLN A 49 -9.40 2.89 4.15
N TYR A 50 -10.26 2.13 3.49
CA TYR A 50 -9.99 1.63 2.15
C TYR A 50 -10.34 2.77 1.20
N GLY A 51 -9.34 3.62 0.98
CA GLY A 51 -9.26 4.55 -0.13
C GLY A 51 -8.24 4.01 -1.12
N LYS A 52 -8.25 4.54 -2.34
CA LYS A 52 -7.10 4.39 -3.22
C LYS A 52 -5.93 5.03 -2.48
N CYS A 53 -4.93 4.27 -2.09
CA CYS A 53 -3.74 4.85 -1.48
C CYS A 53 -2.49 4.40 -2.20
N VAL A 54 -1.47 5.25 -2.12
CA VAL A 54 -0.16 5.00 -2.68
C VAL A 54 0.89 5.39 -1.65
N HIS A 55 1.81 4.46 -1.36
CA HIS A 55 2.98 4.74 -0.53
C HIS A 55 4.17 5.01 -1.44
N ILE A 56 4.78 6.18 -1.26
CA ILE A 56 5.81 6.71 -2.14
C ILE A 56 7.00 7.14 -1.29
N LEU A 57 8.19 6.63 -1.58
CA LEU A 57 9.42 7.01 -0.90
C LEU A 57 10.43 7.60 -1.88
N PRO A 58 11.23 8.60 -1.47
CA PRO A 58 12.28 9.15 -2.31
C PRO A 58 13.46 8.18 -2.45
N ILE A 59 14.22 8.32 -3.53
CA ILE A 59 15.54 7.68 -3.67
C ILE A 59 16.57 8.50 -2.88
N ASP A 60 17.36 7.81 -2.06
CA ASP A 60 18.31 8.40 -1.11
C ASP A 60 19.25 9.42 -1.73
N ASP A 61 19.86 9.09 -2.87
CA ASP A 61 20.82 9.96 -3.56
C ASP A 61 20.20 11.17 -4.27
N THR A 62 18.88 11.24 -4.39
CA THR A 62 18.18 12.37 -5.03
C THR A 62 17.66 13.42 -4.06
N ILE A 63 17.70 13.13 -2.75
CA ILE A 63 17.24 14.05 -1.70
C ILE A 63 18.38 14.68 -0.90
N GLU A 64 19.63 14.39 -1.24
CA GLU A 64 20.79 14.97 -0.55
C GLU A 64 20.78 16.51 -0.66
N GLY A 65 20.71 17.19 0.49
CA GLY A 65 20.62 18.65 0.56
C GLY A 65 19.26 19.23 0.16
N VAL A 66 18.22 18.40 0.00
CA VAL A 66 16.83 18.87 -0.07
C VAL A 66 16.33 19.10 1.36
N ALA A 67 15.84 20.30 1.62
CA ALA A 67 15.26 20.66 2.92
C ALA A 67 13.75 20.88 2.80
N GLY A 68 13.02 20.53 3.85
CA GLY A 68 11.57 20.72 3.93
C GLY A 68 10.75 19.46 3.65
N ASN A 69 9.44 19.63 3.59
CA ASN A 69 8.49 18.54 3.40
C ASN A 69 8.41 18.15 1.90
N LEU A 70 8.81 16.92 1.57
CA LEU A 70 8.81 16.43 0.19
C LEU A 70 7.41 16.30 -0.41
N PHE A 71 6.39 16.06 0.41
CA PHE A 71 5.02 15.97 -0.06
C PHE A 71 4.54 17.34 -0.57
N ASP A 72 4.62 18.39 0.24
CA ASP A 72 4.15 19.71 -0.16
C ASP A 72 5.00 20.33 -1.29
N ALA A 73 6.31 20.07 -1.29
CA ALA A 73 7.23 20.65 -2.28
C ALA A 73 7.23 19.93 -3.64
N TYR A 74 6.98 18.60 -3.67
CA TYR A 74 7.09 17.79 -4.88
C TYR A 74 5.81 17.02 -5.21
N LEU A 75 5.34 16.14 -4.32
CA LEU A 75 4.27 15.20 -4.65
C LEU A 75 2.91 15.88 -4.84
N LYS A 76 2.55 16.78 -3.93
CA LYS A 76 1.28 17.52 -3.97
C LYS A 76 1.12 18.30 -5.29
N PRO A 77 2.05 19.17 -5.73
CA PRO A 77 1.91 19.86 -7.02
C PRO A 77 2.00 18.90 -8.22
N TYR A 78 2.67 17.76 -8.10
CA TYR A 78 2.79 16.78 -9.18
C TYR A 78 1.48 16.02 -9.48
N PHE A 79 0.68 15.76 -8.45
CA PHE A 79 -0.60 15.04 -8.52
C PHE A 79 -1.84 15.95 -8.44
N LEU A 80 -1.68 17.23 -8.11
CA LEU A 80 -2.80 18.16 -7.95
C LEU A 80 -3.71 18.17 -9.18
N GLU A 81 -4.98 17.82 -8.98
CA GLU A 81 -6.07 17.82 -9.98
C GLU A 81 -5.84 16.95 -11.22
N LEU A 82 -4.85 16.05 -11.20
CA LEU A 82 -4.54 15.19 -12.33
C LEU A 82 -4.78 13.72 -11.97
N TYR A 83 -5.42 13.00 -12.89
CA TYR A 83 -5.35 11.54 -12.92
C TYR A 83 -4.02 11.16 -13.56
N ARG A 84 -3.06 10.73 -12.74
CA ARG A 84 -1.72 10.40 -13.22
C ARG A 84 -1.41 8.94 -12.97
N SER A 85 -1.14 8.19 -14.05
CA SER A 85 -0.53 6.86 -13.95
C SER A 85 0.95 7.00 -13.59
N VAL A 86 1.39 6.28 -12.57
CA VAL A 86 2.81 6.23 -12.16
C VAL A 86 3.38 4.84 -12.39
N GLY A 87 4.63 4.80 -12.86
CA GLY A 87 5.43 3.57 -12.88
C GLY A 87 5.99 3.26 -11.49
N ASP A 88 6.83 2.23 -11.40
CA ASP A 88 7.49 1.88 -10.13
C ASP A 88 8.42 3.01 -9.66
N TYR A 89 9.03 3.73 -10.61
CA TYR A 89 9.85 4.92 -10.38
C TYR A 89 9.34 6.09 -11.21
N PHE A 90 9.44 7.31 -10.66
CA PHE A 90 9.12 8.54 -11.39
C PHE A 90 9.90 9.75 -10.87
N LEU A 91 10.21 10.68 -11.78
CA LEU A 91 10.94 11.91 -11.49
C LEU A 91 9.98 13.09 -11.32
N VAL A 92 10.14 13.85 -10.24
CA VAL A 92 9.36 15.08 -9.98
C VAL A 92 10.30 16.28 -9.90
N ARG A 93 9.94 17.37 -10.59
CA ARG A 93 10.66 18.64 -10.55
C ARG A 93 10.00 19.59 -9.56
N GLY A 94 10.80 20.16 -8.65
CA GLY A 94 10.35 21.13 -7.65
C GLY A 94 11.46 22.17 -7.42
N GLY A 95 11.13 23.45 -7.66
CA GLY A 95 12.11 24.54 -7.63
C GLY A 95 13.27 24.30 -8.62
N MET A 96 14.50 24.30 -8.12
CA MET A 96 15.73 24.09 -8.92
C MET A 96 16.26 22.64 -8.89
N ARG A 97 15.54 21.70 -8.26
CA ARG A 97 15.99 20.31 -8.10
C ARG A 97 14.95 19.31 -8.60
N SER A 98 15.41 18.12 -8.95
CA SER A 98 14.56 16.97 -9.27
C SER A 98 14.77 15.90 -8.22
N VAL A 99 13.68 15.26 -7.78
CA VAL A 99 13.70 14.14 -6.85
C VAL A 99 13.10 12.94 -7.55
N GLU A 100 13.75 11.79 -7.41
CA GLU A 100 13.21 10.51 -7.88
C GLU A 100 12.46 9.84 -6.75
N PHE A 101 11.29 9.29 -7.08
CA PHE A 101 10.42 8.61 -6.14
C PHE A 101 10.14 7.20 -6.63
N LYS A 102 10.02 6.27 -5.68
CA LYS A 102 9.57 4.91 -5.89
C LYS A 102 8.19 4.70 -5.30
N VAL A 103 7.29 4.06 -6.04
CA VAL A 103 6.05 3.51 -5.50
C VAL A 103 6.37 2.23 -4.75
N ILE A 104 6.15 2.23 -3.43
CA ILE A 104 6.40 1.10 -2.55
C ILE A 104 5.22 0.15 -2.53
N GLU A 105 4.02 0.70 -2.39
CA GLU A 105 2.78 -0.05 -2.30
C GLU A 105 1.63 0.78 -2.88
N THR A 106 0.66 0.09 -3.47
CA THR A 106 -0.65 0.66 -3.83
C THR A 106 -1.73 -0.19 -3.20
N ASP A 107 -2.81 0.44 -2.75
CA ASP A 107 -4.02 -0.27 -2.34
C ASP A 107 -5.20 0.28 -3.16
N PRO A 108 -5.83 -0.53 -4.03
CA PRO A 108 -5.47 -1.90 -4.38
C PRO A 108 -4.15 -2.00 -5.18
N ALA A 109 -3.45 -3.13 -5.08
CA ALA A 109 -2.11 -3.35 -5.67
C ALA A 109 -2.02 -3.18 -7.21
N GLU A 110 -3.16 -3.33 -7.89
CA GLU A 110 -3.26 -3.13 -9.35
C GLU A 110 -3.54 -1.65 -9.71
N HIS A 111 -3.74 -0.78 -8.72
CA HIS A 111 -4.14 0.61 -8.91
C HIS A 111 -2.95 1.57 -8.93
N ARG A 112 -2.36 1.74 -10.12
CA ARG A 112 -1.23 2.66 -10.34
C ARG A 112 -1.64 4.06 -10.81
N VAL A 113 -2.90 4.42 -10.62
CA VAL A 113 -3.43 5.75 -10.95
C VAL A 113 -3.62 6.52 -9.66
N VAL A 114 -2.90 7.63 -9.53
CA VAL A 114 -3.13 8.61 -8.47
C VAL A 114 -4.19 9.59 -8.96
N ALA A 115 -5.29 9.66 -8.23
CA ALA A 115 -6.42 10.54 -8.47
C ALA A 115 -6.54 11.59 -7.34
N PRO A 116 -7.36 12.64 -7.49
CA PRO A 116 -7.51 13.66 -6.44
C PRO A 116 -8.00 13.12 -5.09
N ASP A 117 -8.70 11.98 -5.08
CA ASP A 117 -9.16 11.27 -3.89
C ASP A 117 -8.18 10.20 -3.40
N THR A 118 -7.03 10.03 -4.05
CA THR A 118 -5.99 9.09 -3.64
C THR A 118 -5.21 9.63 -2.44
N GLU A 119 -5.14 8.85 -1.38
CA GLU A 119 -4.32 9.16 -0.21
C GLU A 119 -2.85 8.80 -0.49
N ILE A 120 -1.96 9.77 -0.32
CA ILE A 120 -0.53 9.60 -0.59
C ILE A 120 0.22 9.54 0.74
N PHE A 121 0.85 8.40 1.01
CA PHE A 121 1.78 8.25 2.13
C PHE A 121 3.20 8.50 1.64
N CYS A 122 3.98 9.27 2.39
CA CYS A 122 5.40 9.51 2.08
C CYS A 122 6.32 9.46 3.31
N GLU A 123 5.88 8.75 4.35
CA GLU A 123 6.65 8.55 5.58
C GLU A 123 7.48 7.27 5.49
N GLY A 124 8.74 7.32 5.92
CA GLY A 124 9.66 6.18 5.92
C GLY A 124 11.09 6.56 5.57
N GLU A 125 11.98 5.57 5.64
CA GLU A 125 13.37 5.72 5.22
C GLU A 125 13.46 5.81 3.68
N PRO A 126 14.31 6.69 3.13
CA PRO A 126 14.58 6.74 1.69
C PRO A 126 15.02 5.38 1.12
N VAL A 127 14.62 5.10 -0.12
CA VAL A 127 15.01 3.88 -0.82
C VAL A 127 16.46 4.01 -1.26
N ARG A 128 17.30 3.05 -0.87
CA ARG A 128 18.70 3.01 -1.27
C ARG A 128 18.82 2.52 -2.71
N ARG A 129 19.40 3.33 -3.60
CA ARG A 129 19.54 2.95 -5.03
C ARG A 129 20.27 1.61 -5.21
N GLU A 130 21.33 1.38 -4.44
CA GLU A 130 22.13 0.15 -4.48
C GLU A 130 21.34 -1.13 -4.13
N ASP A 131 20.30 -1.04 -3.29
CA ASP A 131 19.49 -2.20 -2.90
C ASP A 131 18.47 -2.58 -3.98
N GLU A 132 18.17 -1.67 -4.89
CA GLU A 132 17.24 -1.83 -6.02
C GLU A 132 17.95 -2.28 -7.30
N ASP A 133 19.17 -1.79 -7.55
CA ASP A 133 20.00 -2.23 -8.69
C ASP A 133 20.41 -3.71 -8.58
N ARG A 134 20.24 -4.30 -7.39
CA ARG A 134 20.33 -5.75 -7.18
C ARG A 134 19.08 -6.42 -7.76
N LEU A 135 19.08 -6.59 -9.08
CA LEU A 135 18.09 -7.32 -9.89
C LEU A 135 17.81 -8.79 -9.44
N ASP A 136 18.47 -9.28 -8.38
CA ASP A 136 18.43 -10.67 -7.91
C ASP A 136 17.51 -10.92 -6.70
N LYS A 137 16.45 -10.13 -6.52
CA LYS A 137 15.36 -10.52 -5.61
C LYS A 137 14.18 -11.00 -6.42
N ILE A 138 14.24 -12.29 -6.77
CA ILE A 138 13.09 -13.11 -7.14
C ILE A 138 11.94 -12.75 -6.18
N GLY A 139 10.93 -12.07 -6.70
CA GLY A 139 9.68 -11.85 -5.99
C GLY A 139 8.95 -13.18 -5.85
N TYR A 140 8.05 -13.29 -4.86
CA TYR A 140 7.21 -14.48 -4.65
C TYR A 140 6.27 -14.83 -5.82
N ASP A 141 6.37 -14.15 -6.96
CA ASP A 141 5.60 -14.42 -8.18
C ASP A 141 6.19 -15.50 -9.09
N ASP A 142 7.46 -15.91 -8.92
CA ASP A 142 8.06 -16.97 -9.77
C ASP A 142 7.85 -18.40 -9.22
N VAL A 143 7.15 -18.56 -8.08
CA VAL A 143 6.74 -19.89 -7.57
C VAL A 143 5.27 -20.16 -7.92
N GLY A 144 4.96 -20.03 -9.20
CA GLY A 144 3.61 -20.18 -9.74
C GLY A 144 3.56 -21.01 -11.00
N GLY A 145 4.07 -22.26 -11.00
CA GLY A 145 3.98 -23.04 -12.23
C GLY A 145 4.58 -24.44 -12.25
N VAL A 146 4.01 -25.39 -11.50
CA VAL A 146 3.94 -26.78 -11.99
C VAL A 146 2.56 -27.36 -11.68
N ARG A 147 1.65 -27.21 -12.65
CA ARG A 147 0.62 -28.24 -12.87
C ARG A 147 1.34 -29.49 -13.36
N LYS A 148 1.29 -30.59 -12.60
CA LYS A 148 1.32 -31.94 -13.18
C LYS A 148 0.10 -32.71 -12.73
N GLN A 149 -0.42 -33.44 -13.69
CA GLN A 149 -1.78 -33.96 -13.82
C GLN A 149 -2.09 -35.10 -12.85
N MET A 150 -3.40 -35.27 -12.66
CA MET A 150 -4.15 -36.43 -12.17
C MET A 150 -3.49 -37.80 -12.43
N ALA A 151 -3.61 -38.75 -11.49
CA ALA A 151 -4.51 -39.91 -11.60
C ALA A 151 -4.19 -41.06 -10.61
N GLN A 152 -5.27 -41.52 -9.96
CA GLN A 152 -5.59 -42.90 -9.52
C GLN A 152 -4.92 -43.53 -8.28
N ASN A 153 -5.78 -43.74 -7.27
CA ASN A 153 -5.80 -44.82 -6.26
C ASN A 153 -5.57 -46.21 -6.90
N PRO A 154 -5.14 -47.23 -6.14
CA PRO A 154 -5.98 -47.88 -5.10
C PRO A 154 -5.70 -47.45 -3.66
#